data_AF-A0A178UXF6-F1
#
_entry.id   AF-A0A178UXF6-F1
#
_cell.length_a   1.000
_cell.length_b   1.000
_cell.length_c   1.000
_cell.angle_alpha   90.00
_cell.angle_beta   90.00
_cell.angle_gamma   90.00
#
_symmetry.space_group_name_H-M   'P 1'
#
loop_
_entity.id
_entity.type
_entity.pdbx_description
1 polymer ?
#
loop_
_entity_poly.entity_id
_entity_poly.type
_entity_poly.pdbx_seq_one_letter_code
_entity_poly.pdbx_strand_id
1 'polypeptide(L)'
;MCDFEFDSQVKSDEGAPKLEYKPGPLDDFFMQSFRNKLVEEVGSDSEKPGYVGLIELVKLLLLKGRTRSETSDAAVRILKSLFPPLILELYKLLIAPIAQGKLAALMVARVTVLTCQWLMGPSKVNIIDLPNGESWDSGVFVEKCQYLEESKCVGVCINTCKLPTQTFFKDYMGVPLVMEPNFKDYSCQVHLACPFSKQ
;
A
#
# COMPACT_ATOMS: atom_id res chain seq x y z
N MET A 1 -11.54 -36.10 -5.60
CA MET A 1 -10.42 -36.36 -4.68
C MET A 1 -9.16 -36.43 -5.52
N CYS A 2 -8.28 -35.44 -5.38
CA CYS A 2 -6.91 -35.54 -5.85
C CYS A 2 -6.06 -35.27 -4.60
N ASP A 3 -5.43 -36.34 -4.12
CA ASP A 3 -4.49 -36.30 -3.00
C ASP A 3 -3.17 -35.67 -3.49
N PHE A 4 -2.66 -34.72 -2.73
CA PHE A 4 -1.32 -34.16 -2.90
C PHE A 4 -0.63 -34.26 -1.55
N GLU A 5 0.22 -35.28 -1.39
CA GLU A 5 1.16 -35.37 -0.28
C GLU A 5 2.19 -34.24 -0.45
N PHE A 6 2.14 -33.26 0.45
CA PHE A 6 3.18 -32.24 0.58
C PHE A 6 4.13 -32.69 1.69
N ASP A 7 5.28 -33.25 1.30
CA ASP A 7 6.34 -33.58 2.23
C ASP A 7 6.90 -32.30 2.86
N SER A 8 6.87 -32.28 4.19
CA SER A 8 7.19 -31.14 5.03
C SER A 8 8.64 -31.23 5.47
N GLN A 9 9.51 -30.43 4.84
CA GLN A 9 10.78 -30.03 5.46
C GLN A 9 11.05 -28.54 5.20
N VAL A 10 10.49 -27.68 6.06
CA VAL A 10 10.94 -26.29 6.18
C VAL A 10 12.22 -26.31 7.02
N LYS A 11 13.35 -26.17 6.34
CA LYS A 11 14.64 -25.88 6.94
C LYS A 11 14.67 -24.39 7.27
N SER A 12 14.74 -24.05 8.55
CA SER A 12 14.89 -22.67 9.01
C SER A 12 16.20 -22.10 8.46
N ASP A 13 16.11 -21.15 7.54
CA ASP A 13 17.26 -20.41 7.04
C ASP A 13 17.51 -19.19 7.94
N GLU A 14 18.12 -19.44 9.09
CA GLU A 14 18.77 -18.40 9.90
C GLU A 14 20.02 -17.94 9.17
N GLY A 15 19.88 -16.93 8.31
CA GLY A 15 21.04 -16.37 7.59
C GLY A 15 20.74 -15.40 6.45
N ALA A 16 19.49 -15.21 6.04
CA ALA A 16 19.16 -14.23 5.01
C ALA A 16 19.50 -12.81 5.48
N PRO A 17 20.30 -12.02 4.73
CA PRO A 17 20.55 -10.63 5.06
C PRO A 17 19.21 -9.90 5.19
N LYS A 18 18.98 -9.26 6.34
CA LYS A 18 17.84 -8.37 6.53
C LYS A 18 17.95 -7.28 5.47
N LEU A 19 17.15 -7.36 4.40
CA LEU A 19 17.06 -6.31 3.40
C LEU A 19 16.44 -5.10 4.06
N GLU A 20 17.29 -4.26 4.62
CA GLU A 20 16.91 -3.03 5.28
C GLU A 20 16.91 -1.93 4.22
N TYR A 21 15.75 -1.31 4.03
CA TYR A 21 15.61 -0.20 3.09
C TYR A 21 16.53 0.95 3.52
N LYS A 22 17.32 1.48 2.58
CA LYS A 22 18.19 2.62 2.82
C LYS A 22 17.42 3.91 2.49
N PRO A 23 17.23 4.82 3.46
CA PRO A 23 16.49 6.06 3.22
C PRO A 23 17.13 6.88 2.10
N GLY A 24 16.31 7.30 1.13
CA GLY A 24 16.63 8.28 0.11
C GLY A 24 16.39 9.72 0.58
N PRO A 25 16.94 10.72 -0.15
CA PRO A 25 16.86 12.13 0.24
C PRO A 25 15.45 12.72 0.24
N LEU A 26 14.48 12.08 -0.43
CA LEU A 26 13.08 12.52 -0.46
C LEU A 26 12.21 11.84 0.60
N ASP A 27 12.71 10.80 1.26
CA ASP A 27 11.90 10.01 2.19
C ASP A 27 11.50 10.81 3.41
N ASP A 28 12.41 11.63 3.94
CA ASP A 28 12.11 12.53 5.06
C ASP A 28 11.00 13.51 4.69
N PHE A 29 11.01 14.04 3.47
CA PHE A 29 9.96 14.91 2.98
C PHE A 29 8.60 14.18 2.89
N PHE A 30 8.56 12.99 2.31
CA PHE A 30 7.32 12.21 2.19
C PHE A 30 6.79 11.76 3.55
N MET A 31 7.68 11.29 4.43
CA MET A 31 7.34 10.90 5.79
C MET A 31 6.77 12.07 6.58
N GLN A 32 7.42 13.24 6.52
CA GLN A 32 6.95 14.42 7.23
C GLN A 32 5.62 14.93 6.67
N SER A 33 5.44 14.94 5.35
CA SER A 33 4.18 15.27 4.70
C SER A 33 3.04 14.34 5.17
N PHE A 34 3.27 13.03 5.15
CA PHE A 34 2.27 12.06 5.59
C PHE A 34 1.96 12.17 7.09
N ARG A 35 2.98 12.36 7.92
CA ARG A 35 2.80 12.60 9.36
C ARG A 35 1.96 13.84 9.61
N ASN A 36 2.24 14.96 8.94
CA ASN A 36 1.46 16.19 9.10
C ASN A 36 -0.02 15.97 8.76
N LYS A 37 -0.33 15.21 7.69
CA LYS A 37 -1.71 14.87 7.34
C LYS A 37 -2.38 13.91 8.32
N LEU A 38 -1.63 12.98 8.90
CA LEU A 38 -2.12 12.17 10.02
C LEU A 38 -2.43 13.03 11.25
N VAL A 39 -1.56 13.98 11.61
CA VAL A 39 -1.77 14.90 12.75
C VAL A 39 -3.01 15.76 12.53
N GLU A 40 -3.21 16.31 11.32
CA GLU A 40 -4.41 17.08 10.98
C GLU A 40 -5.70 16.26 11.17
N GLU A 41 -5.71 15.00 10.73
CA GLU A 41 -6.89 14.12 10.80
C GLU A 41 -7.14 13.57 12.23
N VAL A 42 -6.07 13.20 12.94
CA VAL A 42 -6.13 12.68 14.32
C VAL A 42 -6.38 13.79 15.33
N GLY A 43 -5.83 14.99 15.11
CA GLY A 43 -5.95 16.16 16.00
C GLY A 43 -4.87 16.25 17.08
N SER A 44 -3.87 15.36 17.06
CA SER A 44 -2.73 15.35 17.99
C SER A 44 -1.52 14.69 17.33
N ASP A 45 -0.31 15.02 17.77
CA ASP A 45 0.92 14.37 17.33
C ASP A 45 1.44 13.35 18.37
N SER A 46 2.24 12.37 17.93
CA SER A 46 3.00 11.47 18.81
C SER A 46 4.27 12.16 19.28
N GLU A 47 4.67 11.93 20.54
CA GLU A 47 5.97 12.40 21.04
C GLU A 47 7.15 11.65 20.41
N LYS A 48 6.90 10.47 19.82
CA LYS A 48 7.97 9.66 19.22
C LYS A 48 8.35 10.20 17.84
N PRO A 49 9.65 10.31 17.53
CA PRO A 49 10.09 10.76 16.22
C PRO A 49 9.93 9.67 15.15
N GLY A 50 10.05 10.09 13.89
CA GLY A 50 10.17 9.20 12.73
C GLY A 50 9.01 8.23 12.56
N TYR A 51 9.34 7.05 12.02
CA TYR A 51 8.38 6.03 11.60
C TYR A 51 7.56 5.45 12.77
N VAL A 52 8.18 5.29 13.95
CA VAL A 52 7.49 4.75 15.13
C VAL A 52 6.35 5.67 15.58
N GLY A 53 6.60 6.99 15.64
CA GLY A 53 5.55 7.95 15.96
C GLY A 53 4.46 8.03 14.90
N LEU A 54 4.82 7.86 13.62
CA LEU A 54 3.87 7.79 12.52
C LEU A 54 2.92 6.59 12.66
N ILE A 55 3.45 5.41 13.00
CA ILE A 55 2.62 4.22 13.26
C ILE A 55 1.74 4.38 14.51
N GLU A 56 2.20 5.13 15.51
CA GLU A 56 1.37 5.49 16.65
C GLU A 56 0.17 6.35 16.24
N LEU A 57 0.36 7.35 15.38
CA LEU A 57 -0.75 8.14 14.82
C LEU A 57 -1.73 7.31 14.00
N VAL A 58 -1.23 6.36 13.21
CA VAL A 58 -2.06 5.41 12.48
C VAL A 58 -2.91 4.55 13.43
N LYS A 59 -2.33 4.07 14.53
CA LYS A 59 -3.07 3.32 15.55
C LYS A 59 -4.14 4.19 16.20
N LEU A 60 -3.83 5.45 16.50
CA LEU A 60 -4.79 6.41 17.03
C LEU A 60 -5.93 6.70 16.03
N LEU A 61 -5.63 6.82 14.73
CA LEU A 61 -6.64 6.97 13.68
C LEU A 61 -7.65 5.80 13.70
N LEU A 62 -7.15 4.57 13.83
CA LEU A 62 -8.00 3.39 13.94
C LEU A 62 -8.87 3.42 15.22
N LEU A 63 -8.30 3.80 16.35
CA LEU A 63 -9.02 3.88 17.63
C LEU A 63 -10.06 5.00 17.68
N LYS A 64 -9.82 6.11 16.96
CA LYS A 64 -10.74 7.26 16.89
C LYS A 64 -11.96 6.96 16.00
N GLY A 65 -11.79 6.13 14.97
CA GLY A 65 -12.90 5.66 14.14
C GLY A 65 -13.83 4.74 14.93
N ARG A 66 -15.11 5.07 14.99
CA ARG A 66 -16.12 4.24 15.67
C ARG A 66 -16.53 3.05 14.82
N THR A 67 -16.35 3.17 13.50
CA THR A 67 -16.66 2.13 12.52
C THR A 67 -15.52 1.98 11.52
N ARG A 68 -15.47 0.82 10.85
CA ARG A 68 -14.52 0.58 9.75
C ARG A 68 -14.68 1.59 8.60
N SER A 69 -15.91 2.06 8.35
CA SER A 69 -16.17 3.07 7.31
C SER A 69 -15.54 4.40 7.68
N GLU A 70 -15.73 4.86 8.92
CA GLU A 70 -15.16 6.13 9.39
C GLU A 70 -13.63 6.14 9.31
N THR A 71 -12.97 5.06 9.75
CA THR A 71 -11.51 4.91 9.62
C THR A 71 -11.08 4.92 8.17
N SER A 72 -11.82 4.21 7.30
CA SER A 72 -11.50 4.13 5.87
C SER A 72 -11.65 5.49 5.20
N ASP A 73 -12.70 6.23 5.49
CA ASP A 73 -12.94 7.56 4.93
C ASP A 73 -11.87 8.56 5.38
N ALA A 74 -11.45 8.48 6.65
CA ALA A 74 -10.36 9.30 7.18
C ALA A 74 -9.03 8.98 6.48
N ALA A 75 -8.69 7.70 6.32
CA ALA A 75 -7.50 7.29 5.59
C ALA A 75 -7.54 7.72 4.11
N VAL A 76 -8.70 7.63 3.45
CA VAL A 76 -8.87 8.14 2.07
C VAL A 76 -8.71 9.66 2.00
N ARG A 77 -9.22 10.42 2.97
CA ARG A 77 -8.99 11.88 3.06
C ARG A 77 -7.51 12.21 3.18
N ILE A 78 -6.79 11.51 4.05
CA ILE A 78 -5.33 11.66 4.20
C ILE A 78 -4.65 11.39 2.86
N LEU A 79 -4.92 10.26 2.21
CA LEU A 79 -4.33 9.93 0.91
C LEU A 79 -4.59 11.01 -0.15
N LYS A 80 -5.82 11.52 -0.24
CA LYS A 80 -6.15 12.62 -1.17
C LYS A 80 -5.38 13.90 -0.85
N SER A 81 -5.20 14.21 0.44
CA SER A 81 -4.54 15.44 0.89
C SER A 81 -3.03 15.48 0.63
N LEU A 82 -2.42 14.33 0.27
CA LEU A 82 -1.01 14.25 -0.14
C LEU A 82 -0.77 14.79 -1.55
N PHE A 83 -1.85 14.95 -2.33
CA PHE A 83 -1.77 15.37 -3.72
C PHE A 83 -2.22 16.83 -3.87
N PRO A 84 -1.53 17.63 -4.72
CA PRO A 84 -2.00 18.96 -5.06
C PRO A 84 -3.44 18.95 -5.63
N PRO A 85 -4.19 20.07 -5.51
CA PRO A 85 -5.51 20.18 -6.10
C PRO A 85 -5.53 19.83 -7.61
N LEU A 86 -6.64 19.26 -8.08
CA LEU A 86 -6.89 18.85 -9.47
C LEU A 86 -6.01 17.72 -10.03
N ILE A 87 -4.85 17.40 -9.45
CA ILE A 87 -3.93 16.42 -10.05
C ILE A 87 -4.55 15.02 -10.15
N LEU A 88 -5.34 14.62 -9.15
CA LEU A 88 -6.03 13.34 -9.12
C LEU A 88 -7.12 13.28 -10.20
N GLU A 89 -7.88 14.37 -10.35
CA GLU A 89 -8.95 14.48 -11.36
C GLU A 89 -8.36 14.47 -12.77
N LEU A 90 -7.29 15.24 -13.00
CA LEU A 90 -6.57 15.26 -14.27
C LEU A 90 -5.94 13.91 -14.59
N TYR A 91 -5.34 13.23 -13.61
CA TYR A 91 -4.79 11.90 -13.78
C TYR A 91 -5.90 10.90 -14.18
N LYS A 92 -7.01 10.90 -13.47
CA LYS A 92 -8.16 10.03 -13.75
C LYS A 92 -8.80 10.31 -15.11
N LEU A 93 -8.82 11.58 -15.54
CA LEU A 93 -9.40 11.97 -16.83
C LEU A 93 -8.46 11.70 -18.01
N LEU A 94 -7.18 12.00 -17.86
CA LEU A 94 -6.22 12.02 -18.98
C LEU A 94 -5.39 10.74 -19.07
N ILE A 95 -4.99 10.15 -17.94
CA ILE A 95 -4.03 9.03 -17.92
C ILE A 95 -4.74 7.69 -17.75
N ALA A 96 -5.69 7.59 -16.81
CA ALA A 96 -6.40 6.34 -16.52
C ALA A 96 -7.08 5.69 -17.74
N PRO A 97 -7.64 6.44 -18.73
CA PRO A 97 -8.25 5.82 -19.91
C PRO A 97 -7.26 5.36 -20.99
N ILE A 98 -5.99 5.82 -20.95
CA ILE A 98 -5.02 5.55 -22.02
C ILE A 98 -4.68 4.07 -22.08
N ALA A 99 -4.68 3.51 -23.30
CA ALA A 99 -4.35 2.11 -23.55
C ALA A 99 -5.13 1.14 -22.64
N GLN A 100 -6.43 1.42 -22.44
CA GLN A 100 -7.32 0.63 -21.58
C GLN A 100 -6.83 0.52 -20.12
N GLY A 101 -6.21 1.57 -19.60
CA GLY A 101 -5.69 1.61 -18.23
C GLY A 101 -4.30 1.00 -18.04
N LYS A 102 -3.73 0.39 -19.08
CA LYS A 102 -2.38 -0.19 -19.02
C LYS A 102 -1.34 0.85 -18.65
N LEU A 103 -1.32 2.00 -19.33
CA LEU A 103 -0.34 3.05 -19.04
C LEU A 103 -0.40 3.50 -17.58
N ALA A 104 -1.61 3.73 -17.07
CA ALA A 104 -1.86 4.15 -15.71
C ALA A 104 -1.38 3.11 -14.69
N ALA A 105 -1.64 1.82 -14.93
CA ALA A 105 -1.21 0.73 -14.08
C ALA A 105 0.33 0.64 -13.99
N LEU A 106 1.01 0.72 -15.14
CA LEU A 106 2.47 0.68 -15.22
C LEU A 106 3.11 1.89 -14.51
N MET A 107 2.54 3.09 -14.72
CA MET A 107 3.03 4.29 -14.04
C MET A 107 2.84 4.19 -12.53
N VAL A 108 1.67 3.78 -12.04
CA VAL A 108 1.42 3.64 -10.60
C VAL A 108 2.34 2.61 -9.97
N ALA A 109 2.58 1.46 -10.61
CA ALA A 109 3.48 0.44 -10.08
C ALA A 109 4.89 1.01 -9.86
N ARG A 110 5.42 1.69 -10.89
CA ARG A 110 6.76 2.30 -10.84
C ARG A 110 6.85 3.44 -9.85
N VAL A 111 5.88 4.35 -9.85
CA VAL A 111 5.84 5.49 -8.92
C VAL A 111 5.75 4.98 -7.49
N THR A 112 4.91 3.97 -7.22
CA THR A 112 4.77 3.38 -5.88
C THR A 112 6.11 2.85 -5.36
N VAL A 113 6.85 2.09 -6.18
CA VAL A 113 8.18 1.60 -5.79
C VAL A 113 9.16 2.76 -5.57
N LEU A 114 9.09 3.83 -6.37
CA LEU A 114 9.99 4.98 -6.22
C LEU A 114 9.69 5.84 -4.98
N THR A 115 8.42 6.00 -4.60
CA THR A 115 8.01 6.99 -3.60
C THR A 115 7.48 6.41 -2.29
N CYS A 116 7.19 5.11 -2.22
CA CYS A 116 6.53 4.49 -1.07
C CYS A 116 7.37 3.42 -0.35
N GLN A 117 8.64 3.22 -0.74
CA GLN A 117 9.52 2.27 -0.05
C GLN A 117 9.87 2.71 1.38
N TRP A 118 9.97 4.01 1.67
CA TRP A 118 10.11 4.49 3.05
C TRP A 118 8.90 4.11 3.93
N LEU A 119 7.71 3.94 3.33
CA LEU A 119 6.48 3.61 4.02
C LEU A 119 6.31 2.10 4.18
N MET A 120 6.58 1.35 3.11
CA MET A 120 6.28 -0.08 3.05
C MET A 120 7.51 -0.96 3.22
N GLY A 121 8.73 -0.45 3.10
CA GLY A 121 9.96 -1.24 3.02
C GLY A 121 10.34 -1.62 1.58
N PRO A 122 11.38 -2.46 1.41
CA PRO A 122 11.90 -2.84 0.10
C PRO A 122 10.79 -3.40 -0.81
N SER A 123 10.69 -2.84 -2.02
CA SER A 123 9.69 -3.27 -2.99
C SER A 123 10.22 -3.25 -4.41
N LYS A 124 9.62 -4.07 -5.27
CA LYS A 124 9.98 -4.18 -6.68
C LYS A 124 8.73 -4.33 -7.54
N VAL A 125 8.83 -3.84 -8.76
CA VAL A 125 7.82 -4.11 -9.78
C VAL A 125 7.95 -5.56 -10.22
N ASN A 126 6.83 -6.25 -10.35
CA ASN A 126 6.76 -7.61 -10.86
C ASN A 126 5.67 -7.74 -11.93
N ILE A 127 5.75 -8.83 -12.69
CA ILE A 127 4.72 -9.17 -13.67
C ILE A 127 3.53 -9.77 -12.94
N ILE A 128 2.32 -9.40 -13.36
CA ILE A 128 1.06 -10.02 -12.93
C ILE A 128 0.29 -10.51 -14.16
N ASP A 129 -0.37 -11.65 -14.02
CA ASP A 129 -1.25 -12.21 -15.04
C ASP A 129 -2.67 -11.67 -14.85
N LEU A 130 -3.24 -11.15 -15.93
CA LEU A 130 -4.58 -10.60 -15.94
C LEU A 130 -5.61 -11.65 -16.38
N PRO A 131 -6.89 -11.51 -15.97
CA PRO A 131 -7.96 -12.42 -16.37
C PRO A 131 -8.20 -12.52 -17.89
N ASN A 132 -7.76 -11.53 -18.66
CA ASN A 132 -7.84 -11.54 -20.12
C ASN A 132 -6.71 -12.34 -20.80
N GLY A 133 -5.78 -12.92 -20.03
CA GLY A 133 -4.64 -13.69 -20.51
C GLY A 133 -3.40 -12.86 -20.87
N GLU A 134 -3.42 -11.54 -20.65
CA GLU A 134 -2.23 -10.70 -20.78
C GLU A 134 -1.41 -10.66 -19.48
N SER A 135 -0.10 -10.39 -19.59
CA SER A 135 0.78 -10.21 -18.43
C SER A 135 1.45 -8.84 -18.49
N TRP A 136 1.33 -8.04 -17.42
CA TRP A 136 1.85 -6.67 -17.36
C TRP A 136 2.83 -6.50 -16.19
N ASP A 137 3.82 -5.62 -16.32
CA ASP A 137 4.70 -5.15 -15.24
C ASP A 137 3.98 -4.14 -14.32
N SER A 138 2.77 -4.49 -13.89
CA SER A 138 1.89 -3.68 -13.04
C SER A 138 1.71 -4.28 -11.64
N GLY A 139 2.49 -5.29 -11.26
CA GLY A 139 2.57 -5.76 -9.87
C GLY A 139 3.55 -4.93 -9.05
N VAL A 140 3.27 -4.77 -7.76
CA VAL A 140 4.26 -4.33 -6.77
C VAL A 140 4.36 -5.36 -5.67
N PHE A 141 5.53 -5.98 -5.52
CA PHE A 141 5.82 -6.89 -4.43
C PHE A 141 6.64 -6.18 -3.37
N VAL A 142 6.07 -6.09 -2.16
CA VAL A 142 6.75 -5.62 -0.96
C VAL A 142 7.29 -6.85 -0.24
N GLU A 143 8.62 -6.95 -0.15
CA GLU A 143 9.27 -8.16 0.38
C GLU A 143 9.03 -8.32 1.87
N LYS A 144 9.06 -7.19 2.60
CA LYS A 144 8.74 -7.14 4.02
C LYS A 144 8.12 -5.79 4.38
N CYS A 145 6.83 -5.81 4.68
CA CYS A 145 6.01 -4.63 4.91
C CYS A 145 6.32 -4.00 6.27
N GLN A 146 7.09 -2.91 6.29
CA GLN A 146 7.45 -2.18 7.51
C GLN A 146 6.21 -1.68 8.27
N TYR A 147 5.16 -1.31 7.54
CA TYR A 147 3.90 -0.84 8.13
C TYR A 147 3.20 -1.93 8.93
N LEU A 148 3.18 -3.15 8.39
CA LEU A 148 2.60 -4.30 9.06
C LEU A 148 3.49 -4.80 10.20
N GLU A 149 4.81 -4.84 9.99
CA GLU A 149 5.80 -5.27 10.99
C GLU A 149 5.81 -4.34 12.21
N GLU A 150 5.80 -3.02 12.02
CA GLU A 150 5.83 -2.04 13.11
C GLU A 150 4.47 -1.93 13.81
N SER A 151 3.37 -2.03 13.06
CA SER A 151 2.03 -1.96 13.66
C SER A 151 1.71 -3.19 14.49
N LYS A 152 2.20 -4.39 14.10
CA LYS A 152 1.92 -5.69 14.72
C LYS A 152 0.43 -5.97 14.88
N CYS A 153 -0.40 -5.41 14.00
CA CYS A 153 -1.85 -5.49 14.10
C CYS A 153 -2.47 -5.66 12.71
N VAL A 154 -3.10 -6.81 12.47
CA VAL A 154 -3.86 -7.10 11.24
C VAL A 154 -4.94 -6.05 11.01
N GLY A 155 -5.62 -5.61 12.09
CA GLY A 155 -6.65 -4.58 12.02
C GLY A 155 -6.14 -3.25 11.48
N VAL A 156 -4.93 -2.83 11.85
CA VAL A 156 -4.27 -1.63 11.31
C VAL A 156 -4.02 -1.83 9.81
N CYS A 157 -3.29 -2.88 9.43
CA CYS A 157 -3.00 -3.15 8.01
C CYS A 157 -4.26 -3.17 7.12
N ILE A 158 -5.32 -3.85 7.55
CA ILE A 158 -6.56 -3.96 6.77
C ILE A 158 -7.29 -2.61 6.68
N ASN A 159 -7.49 -1.92 7.80
CA ASN A 159 -8.43 -0.79 7.86
C ASN A 159 -7.79 0.58 7.61
N THR A 160 -6.47 0.72 7.74
CA THR A 160 -5.78 2.00 7.52
C THR A 160 -4.86 1.99 6.30
N CYS A 161 -4.51 0.81 5.77
CA CYS A 161 -3.67 0.67 4.58
C CYS A 161 -4.42 -0.01 3.41
N LYS A 162 -4.76 -1.30 3.52
CA LYS A 162 -5.33 -2.08 2.41
C LYS A 162 -6.64 -1.50 1.86
N LEU A 163 -7.68 -1.47 2.68
CA LEU A 163 -9.01 -1.06 2.21
C LEU A 163 -9.03 0.41 1.75
N PRO A 164 -8.44 1.37 2.50
CA PRO A 164 -8.40 2.76 2.06
C PRO A 164 -7.61 2.96 0.77
N THR A 165 -6.48 2.28 0.60
CA THR A 165 -5.66 2.39 -0.61
C THR A 165 -6.43 1.85 -1.83
N GLN A 166 -7.07 0.68 -1.70
CA GLN A 166 -7.92 0.13 -2.76
C GLN A 166 -9.05 1.08 -3.15
N THR A 167 -9.74 1.66 -2.17
CA THR A 167 -10.80 2.65 -2.39
C THR A 167 -10.26 3.91 -3.06
N PHE A 168 -9.14 4.45 -2.57
CA PHE A 168 -8.49 5.63 -3.13
C PHE A 168 -8.15 5.44 -4.62
N PHE A 169 -7.46 4.34 -4.93
CA PHE A 169 -7.02 4.07 -6.29
C PHE A 169 -8.18 3.80 -7.26
N LYS A 170 -9.20 3.08 -6.80
CA LYS A 170 -10.43 2.84 -7.58
C LYS A 170 -11.19 4.14 -7.84
N ASP A 171 -11.55 4.86 -6.78
CA ASP A 171 -12.55 5.92 -6.88
C ASP A 171 -11.94 7.27 -7.29
N TYR A 172 -10.66 7.51 -6.98
CA TYR A 172 -10.00 8.81 -7.22
C TYR A 172 -8.91 8.77 -8.28
N MET A 173 -8.16 7.67 -8.40
CA MET A 173 -7.13 7.53 -9.45
C MET A 173 -7.67 6.87 -10.73
N GLY A 174 -8.80 6.15 -10.65
CA GLY A 174 -9.33 5.37 -11.77
C GLY A 174 -8.50 4.14 -12.13
N VAL A 175 -7.67 3.66 -11.20
CA VAL A 175 -6.78 2.50 -11.39
C VAL A 175 -7.14 1.47 -10.32
N PRO A 176 -8.10 0.55 -10.56
CA PRO A 176 -8.44 -0.45 -9.57
C PRO A 176 -7.21 -1.33 -9.24
N LEU A 177 -7.05 -1.64 -7.96
CA LEU A 177 -6.01 -2.54 -7.49
C LEU A 177 -6.54 -3.47 -6.39
N VAL A 178 -5.82 -4.57 -6.18
CA VAL A 178 -6.03 -5.51 -5.08
C VAL A 178 -4.73 -5.64 -4.29
N MET A 179 -4.81 -5.62 -2.95
CA MET A 179 -3.67 -5.85 -2.06
C MET A 179 -3.84 -7.16 -1.30
N GLU A 180 -2.79 -7.97 -1.29
CA GLU A 180 -2.74 -9.30 -0.66
C GLU A 180 -1.59 -9.34 0.34
N PRO A 181 -1.80 -8.89 1.59
CA PRO A 181 -0.81 -9.00 2.64
C PRO A 181 -0.69 -10.45 3.13
N ASN A 182 0.54 -10.89 3.40
CA ASN A 182 0.83 -12.13 4.09
C ASN A 182 1.22 -11.82 5.54
N PHE A 183 0.39 -12.28 6.48
CA PHE A 183 0.57 -11.99 7.91
C PHE A 183 1.59 -12.90 8.61
N LYS A 184 2.15 -13.90 7.92
CA LYS A 184 3.17 -14.80 8.48
C LYS A 184 4.58 -14.25 8.25
N ASP A 185 4.87 -13.80 7.02
CA ASP A 185 6.21 -13.31 6.63
C ASP A 185 6.27 -11.79 6.44
N TYR A 186 5.14 -11.09 6.61
CA TYR A 186 4.98 -9.65 6.42
C TYR A 186 5.11 -9.15 4.98
N SER A 187 5.17 -10.02 3.97
CA SER A 187 5.15 -9.60 2.56
C SER A 187 3.77 -9.04 2.16
N CYS A 188 3.72 -8.29 1.06
CA CYS A 188 2.45 -7.80 0.50
C CYS A 188 2.54 -7.69 -1.02
N GLN A 189 1.61 -8.35 -1.72
CA GLN A 189 1.48 -8.22 -3.17
C GLN A 189 0.39 -7.20 -3.52
N VAL A 190 0.71 -6.27 -4.41
CA VAL A 190 -0.24 -5.33 -5.01
C VAL A 190 -0.42 -5.67 -6.48
N HIS A 191 -1.67 -5.79 -6.91
CA HIS A 191 -2.05 -6.10 -8.28
C HIS A 191 -2.76 -4.89 -8.89
N LEU A 192 -2.12 -4.15 -9.81
CA LEU A 192 -2.72 -2.98 -10.47
C LEU A 192 -3.40 -3.35 -11.78
N ALA A 193 -4.54 -2.71 -12.06
CA ALA A 193 -5.40 -2.94 -13.22
C ALA A 193 -5.95 -4.36 -13.33
N CYS A 194 -6.21 -5.00 -12.18
CA CYS A 194 -7.11 -6.14 -12.16
C CYS A 194 -8.50 -5.66 -12.64
N PRO A 195 -9.01 -6.12 -13.80
CA PRO A 195 -10.39 -5.84 -14.17
C PRO A 195 -11.30 -6.41 -13.08
N PHE A 196 -12.42 -5.74 -12.82
CA PHE A 196 -13.44 -6.18 -11.87
C PHE A 196 -14.05 -7.54 -12.30
N SER A 197 -13.31 -8.64 -12.15
CA SER A 197 -13.85 -9.98 -12.28
C SER A 197 -14.36 -10.41 -10.92
N LYS A 198 -15.65 -10.11 -10.70
CA LYS A 198 -16.57 -10.68 -9.70
C LYS A 198 -16.26 -10.35 -8.23
N GLN A 199 -16.93 -9.31 -7.74
CA GLN A 199 -17.58 -9.43 -6.43
C GLN A 199 -18.93 -10.13 -6.61
#